data_AF-A0A3M1MZW8-F1
#
_entry.id   AF-A0A3M1MZW8-F1
#
_cell.length_a   1.000
_cell.length_b   1.000
_cell.length_c   1.000
_cell.angle_alpha   90.00
_cell.angle_beta   90.00
_cell.angle_gamma   90.00
#
_symmetry.space_group_name_H-M   'P 1'
#
loop_
_entity.id
_entity.type
_entity.pdbx_description
1 polymer ?
#
loop_
_entity_poly.entity_id
_entity_poly.type
_entity_poly.pdbx_seq_one_letter_code
_entity_poly.pdbx_strand_id
1 'polypeptide(L)'
;LFDRQFERQRMGDGEFGLRAYLQGFKSISNPYASCIDIKAGTGGLRQMGSWDGFRPKSWLAPRPVPSVLYLCRKYFGDRAARYLLLKGVPPSLISYRYKRNSLLLLLGLPLTLLLLPLVVWQVWRAWSISSDMLQQGAKIPTLTPLASTEN
;
A
#
# COMPACT_ATOMS: atom_id res chain seq x y z
N LEU A 1 14.44 -5.90 10.05
CA LEU A 1 13.45 -4.93 10.56
C LEU A 1 12.65 -4.32 9.41
N PHE A 2 11.49 -3.69 9.70
CA PHE A 2 10.63 -3.05 8.70
C PHE A 2 11.20 -1.74 8.18
N ASP A 3 10.88 -1.41 6.94
CA ASP A 3 11.20 -0.11 6.35
C ASP A 3 10.22 0.96 6.86
N ARG A 4 10.74 1.99 7.52
CA ARG A 4 9.94 3.07 8.12
C ARG A 4 9.47 4.12 7.11
N GLN A 5 9.85 3.98 5.83
CA GLN A 5 9.29 4.78 4.73
C GLN A 5 7.78 4.58 4.57
N PHE A 6 7.27 3.37 4.82
CA PHE A 6 5.87 3.01 4.57
C PHE A 6 4.90 3.72 5.53
N GLU A 7 3.91 4.41 4.96
CA GLU A 7 2.94 5.25 5.68
C GLU A 7 2.08 4.42 6.64
N ARG A 8 2.37 4.55 7.94
CA ARG A 8 1.73 3.76 8.99
C ARG A 8 1.81 2.25 8.70
N GLN A 9 2.93 1.81 8.11
CA GLN A 9 3.19 0.42 7.73
C GLN A 9 2.24 -0.15 6.67
N ARG A 10 1.50 0.67 5.92
CA ARG A 10 0.72 0.20 4.76
C ARG A 10 1.67 -0.35 3.70
N MET A 11 1.43 -1.57 3.24
CA MET A 11 2.32 -2.33 2.35
C MET A 11 3.66 -2.75 2.98
N GLY A 12 3.87 -2.50 4.27
CA GLY A 12 5.12 -2.85 4.97
C GLY A 12 5.28 -4.36 5.21
N ASP A 13 4.17 -5.07 5.44
CA ASP A 13 4.11 -6.53 5.50
C ASP A 13 4.49 -7.18 4.17
N GLY A 14 3.91 -6.68 3.08
CA GLY A 14 4.24 -7.09 1.71
C GLY A 14 5.70 -6.80 1.35
N GLU A 15 6.21 -5.61 1.70
CA GLU A 15 7.62 -5.26 1.48
C GLU A 15 8.56 -6.18 2.23
N PHE A 16 8.30 -6.41 3.52
CA PHE A 16 9.16 -7.22 4.36
C PHE A 16 9.21 -8.66 3.85
N GLY A 17 8.06 -9.24 3.50
CA GLY A 17 7.99 -10.58 2.91
C GLY A 17 8.73 -10.68 1.58
N LEU A 18 8.56 -9.71 0.68
CA LEU A 18 9.26 -9.66 -0.60
C LEU A 18 10.77 -9.52 -0.42
N ARG A 19 11.20 -8.65 0.51
CA ARG A 19 12.62 -8.47 0.82
C ARG A 19 13.24 -9.71 1.44
N ALA A 20 12.54 -10.41 2.33
CA ALA A 20 12.98 -11.69 2.87
C ALA A 20 13.12 -12.75 1.76
N TYR A 21 12.11 -12.85 0.88
CA TYR A 21 12.16 -13.76 -0.27
C TYR A 21 13.37 -13.49 -1.18
N LEU A 22 13.65 -12.23 -1.52
CA LEU A 22 14.80 -11.85 -2.34
C LEU A 22 16.16 -12.14 -1.67
N GLN A 23 16.20 -12.26 -0.35
CA GLN A 23 17.38 -12.68 0.41
C GLN A 23 17.47 -14.20 0.58
N GLY A 24 16.63 -14.97 -0.11
CA GLY A 24 16.65 -16.44 -0.10
C GLY A 24 15.88 -17.08 1.06
N PHE A 25 15.17 -16.30 1.88
CA PHE A 25 14.32 -16.87 2.93
C PHE A 25 13.08 -17.51 2.33
N LYS A 26 12.72 -18.69 2.86
CA LYS A 26 11.50 -19.40 2.47
C LYS A 26 10.33 -18.94 3.34
N SER A 27 9.22 -18.61 2.70
CA SER A 27 7.94 -18.43 3.38
C SER A 27 7.23 -19.78 3.46
N ILE A 28 7.12 -20.35 4.66
CA ILE A 28 6.55 -21.68 4.90
C ILE A 28 5.23 -21.51 5.64
N SER A 29 4.14 -21.97 5.04
CA SER A 29 2.84 -22.10 5.71
C SER A 29 2.74 -23.49 6.33
N ASN A 30 2.61 -23.58 7.65
CA ASN A 30 2.47 -24.85 8.36
C ASN A 30 0.97 -25.19 8.50
N PRO A 31 0.45 -26.24 7.85
CA PRO A 31 -0.97 -26.60 7.92
C PRO A 31 -1.41 -27.09 9.32
N TYR A 32 -0.47 -27.49 10.17
CA TYR A 32 -0.74 -27.90 11.55
C TYR A 32 -0.72 -26.73 12.54
N ALA A 33 -0.19 -25.57 12.13
CA ALA A 33 -0.23 -24.36 12.95
C ALA A 33 -1.58 -23.65 12.76
N SER A 34 -2.19 -23.23 13.86
CA SER A 34 -3.39 -22.39 13.83
C SER A 34 -3.19 -21.15 14.70
N CYS A 35 -3.79 -20.04 14.26
CA CYS A 35 -3.86 -18.80 15.00
C CYS A 35 -5.30 -18.30 14.92
N ILE A 36 -5.89 -17.97 16.07
CA ILE A 36 -7.24 -17.43 16.15
C ILE A 36 -7.15 -15.92 15.96
N ASP A 37 -7.51 -15.43 14.76
CA ASP A 37 -7.65 -14.00 14.50
C ASP A 37 -8.98 -13.48 15.08
N ILE A 38 -8.89 -12.85 16.25
CA ILE A 38 -10.04 -12.20 16.87
C ILE A 38 -10.27 -10.88 16.12
N LYS A 39 -11.36 -10.82 15.35
CA LYS A 39 -11.81 -9.61 14.65
C LYS A 39 -12.38 -8.58 15.64
N ALA A 40 -11.51 -8.00 16.47
CA ALA A 40 -11.87 -6.95 17.41
C ALA A 40 -12.51 -5.75 16.67
N GLY A 41 -13.57 -5.18 17.25
CA GLY A 41 -14.27 -4.01 16.70
C GLY A 41 -13.43 -2.73 16.70
N THR A 42 -12.36 -2.69 17.51
CA THR A 42 -11.45 -1.55 17.67
C THR A 42 -9.99 -2.02 17.63
N GLY A 43 -9.05 -1.09 17.43
CA GLY A 43 -7.61 -1.39 17.37
C GLY A 43 -7.07 -1.71 15.97
N GLY A 44 -5.75 -1.87 15.87
CA GLY A 44 -5.03 -2.24 14.65
C GLY A 44 -5.31 -1.30 13.46
N LEU A 45 -5.39 -1.89 12.27
CA LEU A 45 -5.63 -1.15 11.02
C LEU A 45 -6.98 -0.41 11.00
N ARG A 46 -7.96 -0.80 11.84
CA ARG A 46 -9.27 -0.14 11.94
C ARG A 46 -9.16 1.27 12.52
N GLN A 47 -8.17 1.53 13.39
CA GLN A 47 -7.86 2.87 13.88
C GLN A 47 -7.07 3.70 12.84
N MET A 48 -6.22 3.05 12.04
CA MET A 48 -5.42 3.71 11.02
C MET A 48 -6.24 4.18 9.81
N GLY A 49 -7.45 3.64 9.63
CA GLY A 49 -8.46 4.14 8.72
C GLY A 49 -8.81 3.16 7.60
N SER A 50 -8.62 3.57 6.34
CA SER A 50 -8.91 2.72 5.18
C SER A 50 -7.72 1.79 4.92
N TRP A 51 -8.01 0.49 4.86
CA TRP A 51 -7.05 -0.53 4.43
C TRP A 51 -6.75 -0.45 2.93
N ASP A 52 -7.70 0.06 2.11
CA ASP A 52 -7.54 0.14 0.66
C ASP A 52 -6.57 1.26 0.28
N GLY A 53 -5.39 0.87 -0.21
CA GLY A 53 -4.33 1.76 -0.66
C GLY A 53 -4.71 2.65 -1.85
N PHE A 54 -5.77 2.35 -2.61
CA PHE A 54 -6.24 3.18 -3.72
C PHE A 54 -7.35 4.16 -3.34
N ARG A 55 -7.89 4.07 -2.11
CA ARG A 55 -9.04 4.88 -1.68
C ARG A 55 -8.67 5.72 -0.46
N PRO A 56 -8.08 6.90 -0.66
CA PRO A 56 -7.81 7.80 0.45
C PRO A 56 -9.13 8.28 1.09
N LYS A 57 -9.08 8.56 2.40
CA LYS A 57 -10.25 9.07 3.13
C LYS A 57 -10.58 10.53 2.80
N SER A 58 -9.58 11.34 2.46
CA SER A 58 -9.76 12.75 2.11
C SER A 58 -9.65 12.98 0.61
N TRP A 59 -10.43 13.94 0.11
CA TRP A 59 -10.49 14.30 -1.31
C TRP A 59 -9.17 14.88 -1.84
N LEU A 60 -8.32 15.43 -0.98
CA LEU A 60 -7.03 16.03 -1.38
C LEU A 60 -5.83 15.13 -1.06
N ALA A 61 -6.05 13.93 -0.51
CA ALA A 61 -4.96 13.01 -0.25
C ALA A 61 -4.49 12.34 -1.56
N PRO A 62 -3.21 11.94 -1.62
CA PRO A 62 -2.67 11.26 -2.80
C PRO A 62 -3.42 9.94 -3.07
N ARG A 63 -3.49 9.57 -4.35
CA ARG A 63 -4.17 8.36 -4.82
C ARG A 63 -3.30 7.65 -5.85
N PRO A 64 -2.85 6.41 -5.62
CA PRO A 64 -2.97 5.66 -4.37
C PRO A 64 -2.15 6.31 -3.24
N VAL A 65 -2.24 5.75 -2.04
CA VAL A 65 -1.34 6.03 -0.92
C VAL A 65 0.11 5.85 -1.43
N PRO A 66 1.01 6.84 -1.24
CA PRO A 66 2.37 6.83 -1.79
C PRO A 66 3.13 5.52 -1.57
N SER A 67 2.92 4.89 -0.41
CA SER A 67 3.47 3.57 -0.06
C SER A 67 3.21 2.46 -1.10
N VAL A 68 2.07 2.49 -1.80
CA VAL A 68 1.73 1.54 -2.88
C VAL A 68 2.66 1.74 -4.08
N LEU A 69 2.86 3.00 -4.48
CA LEU A 69 3.77 3.34 -5.57
C LEU A 69 5.21 3.09 -5.17
N TYR A 70 5.59 3.42 -3.93
CA TYR A 70 6.92 3.14 -3.41
C TYR A 70 7.27 1.65 -3.50
N LEU A 71 6.40 0.75 -3.00
CA LEU A 71 6.59 -0.69 -3.13
C LEU A 71 6.72 -1.10 -4.60
N CYS A 72 5.76 -0.71 -5.44
CA CYS A 72 5.71 -1.18 -6.82
C CYS A 72 6.93 -0.71 -7.62
N ARG A 73 7.31 0.56 -7.48
CA ARG A 73 8.46 1.15 -8.18
C ARG A 73 9.79 0.59 -7.68
N LYS A 74 9.95 0.38 -6.36
CA LYS A 74 11.18 -0.16 -5.75
C LYS A 74 11.50 -1.59 -6.23
N TYR A 75 10.48 -2.44 -6.40
CA TYR A 75 10.70 -3.86 -6.70
C TYR A 75 10.32 -4.32 -8.11
N PHE A 76 9.43 -3.59 -8.80
CA PHE A 76 8.92 -3.97 -10.13
C PHE A 76 9.15 -2.89 -11.19
N GLY A 77 9.70 -1.74 -10.81
CA GLY A 77 10.03 -0.63 -11.68
C GLY A 77 8.84 0.23 -12.12
N ASP A 78 9.17 1.35 -12.77
CA ASP A 78 8.20 2.39 -13.12
C ASP A 78 7.16 1.92 -14.17
N ARG A 79 7.54 1.01 -15.06
CA ARG A 79 6.62 0.46 -16.07
C ARG A 79 5.47 -0.32 -15.42
N ALA A 80 5.79 -1.20 -14.46
CA ALA A 80 4.78 -1.93 -13.71
C ALA A 80 3.91 -0.99 -12.88
N ALA A 81 4.50 0.05 -12.27
CA ALA A 81 3.77 1.06 -11.51
C ALA A 81 2.75 1.83 -12.37
N ARG A 82 3.10 2.17 -13.63
CA ARG A 82 2.16 2.80 -14.58
C ARG A 82 0.98 1.88 -14.91
N TYR A 83 1.23 0.60 -15.14
CA TYR A 83 0.15 -0.37 -15.37
C TYR A 83 -0.72 -0.57 -14.12
N LEU A 84 -0.10 -0.58 -12.94
CA LEU A 84 -0.82 -0.64 -11.66
C LEU A 84 -1.76 0.56 -11.49
N LEU A 85 -1.30 1.78 -11.82
CA LEU A 85 -2.13 2.99 -11.80
C LEU A 85 -3.28 2.89 -12.81
N LEU A 86 -2.99 2.50 -14.05
CA LEU A 86 -3.99 2.34 -15.11
C LEU A 86 -5.09 1.35 -14.70
N LYS A 87 -4.73 0.23 -14.07
CA LYS A 87 -5.67 -0.79 -13.62
C LYS A 87 -6.40 -0.40 -12.32
N GLY A 88 -5.71 0.24 -11.39
CA GLY A 88 -6.18 0.45 -10.02
C GLY A 88 -6.93 1.77 -9.80
N VAL A 89 -6.56 2.85 -10.49
CA VAL A 89 -7.13 4.19 -10.27
C VAL A 89 -8.58 4.31 -10.78
N PRO A 90 -8.94 3.90 -12.01
CA PRO A 90 -10.31 4.04 -12.48
C PRO A 90 -11.37 3.39 -11.56
N PRO A 91 -11.25 2.12 -11.14
CA PRO A 91 -12.24 1.50 -10.26
C PRO A 91 -12.21 2.07 -8.82
N SER A 92 -11.14 2.76 -8.42
CA SER A 92 -11.03 3.39 -7.09
C SER A 92 -11.97 4.58 -6.89
N LEU A 93 -12.50 5.16 -7.97
CA LEU A 93 -13.42 6.30 -7.92
C LEU A 93 -14.83 5.88 -7.53
N ILE A 94 -15.22 4.65 -7.85
CA ILE A 94 -16.55 4.13 -7.60
C ILE A 94 -16.58 3.49 -6.22
N SER A 95 -17.50 3.89 -5.34
CA SER A 95 -17.59 3.37 -3.97
C SER A 95 -17.55 1.84 -3.91
N TYR A 96 -16.89 1.30 -2.88
CA TYR A 96 -16.70 -0.15 -2.71
C TYR A 96 -18.02 -0.93 -2.74
N ARG A 97 -19.11 -0.33 -2.22
CA ARG A 97 -20.47 -0.90 -2.25
C ARG A 97 -20.92 -1.29 -3.66
N TYR A 98 -20.52 -0.50 -4.66
CA TYR A 98 -20.98 -0.66 -6.04
C TYR A 98 -19.99 -1.41 -6.93
N LYS A 99 -18.85 -1.86 -6.37
CA LYS A 99 -17.80 -2.56 -7.11
C LYS A 99 -18.28 -3.85 -7.80
N ARG A 100 -19.35 -4.47 -7.32
CA ARG A 100 -19.94 -5.69 -7.90
C ARG A 100 -21.00 -5.42 -8.98
N ASN A 101 -21.43 -4.18 -9.17
CA ASN A 101 -22.48 -3.85 -10.13
C ASN A 101 -21.85 -3.30 -11.43
N SER A 102 -21.88 -4.11 -12.49
CA SER A 102 -21.31 -3.79 -13.81
C SER A 102 -21.91 -2.54 -14.45
N LEU A 103 -23.21 -2.28 -14.24
CA LEU A 103 -23.88 -1.09 -14.77
C LEU A 103 -23.41 0.18 -14.05
N LEU A 104 -23.26 0.14 -12.72
CA LEU A 104 -22.69 1.26 -11.96
C LEU A 104 -21.19 1.46 -12.25
N LEU A 105 -20.46 0.40 -12.62
CA LEU A 105 -19.09 0.55 -13.13
C LEU A 105 -19.06 1.32 -14.46
N LEU A 106 -20.00 1.02 -15.36
CA LEU A 106 -20.15 1.72 -16.64
C LEU A 106 -20.59 3.17 -16.45
N LEU A 107 -21.56 3.44 -15.56
CA LEU A 107 -21.97 4.80 -15.19
C LEU A 107 -20.88 5.58 -14.46
N GLY A 108 -19.90 4.89 -13.88
CA GLY A 108 -18.71 5.51 -13.29
C GLY A 108 -17.80 6.17 -14.32
N LEU A 109 -17.82 5.77 -15.60
CA LEU A 109 -16.97 6.36 -16.64
C LEU A 109 -17.15 7.88 -16.80
N PRO A 110 -18.36 8.43 -16.99
CA PRO A 110 -18.54 9.88 -17.08
C PRO A 110 -18.11 10.60 -15.79
N LEU A 111 -18.33 9.98 -14.63
CA LEU A 111 -17.84 10.53 -13.35
C LEU A 111 -16.31 10.57 -13.30
N THR A 112 -15.63 9.58 -13.88
CA THR A 112 -14.16 9.58 -13.95
C THR A 112 -13.62 10.70 -14.84
N LEU A 113 -14.31 11.04 -15.93
CA LEU A 113 -13.94 12.18 -16.78
C LEU A 113 -14.12 13.52 -16.05
N LEU A 114 -15.23 13.67 -15.31
CA LEU A 114 -15.48 14.87 -14.51
C LEU A 114 -14.42 15.06 -13.41
N LEU A 115 -14.02 13.98 -12.74
CA LEU A 115 -13.04 14.01 -11.66
C LEU A 115 -11.58 13.90 -12.16
N LEU A 116 -11.37 13.75 -13.46
CA LEU A 116 -10.05 13.52 -14.05
C LEU A 116 -8.99 14.53 -13.61
N PRO A 117 -9.21 15.87 -13.64
CA PRO A 117 -8.16 16.82 -13.23
C PRO A 117 -7.73 16.62 -11.77
N LEU A 118 -8.69 16.37 -10.87
CA LEU A 118 -8.41 16.09 -9.47
C LEU A 118 -7.63 14.78 -9.32
N VAL A 119 -8.03 13.74 -10.03
CA VAL A 119 -7.39 12.41 -9.95
C VAL A 119 -5.97 12.44 -10.51
N VAL A 120 -5.75 13.13 -11.63
CA VAL A 120 -4.41 13.32 -12.20
C VAL A 120 -3.51 14.03 -11.19
N TRP A 121 -4.00 15.08 -10.52
CA TRP A 121 -3.27 15.75 -9.47
C TRP A 121 -2.97 14.83 -8.27
N GLN A 122 -3.94 14.03 -7.82
CA GLN A 122 -3.73 13.05 -6.73
C GLN A 122 -2.67 11.99 -7.08
N VAL A 123 -2.68 11.49 -8.32
CA VAL A 123 -1.72 10.50 -8.83
C VAL A 123 -0.34 11.13 -8.96
N TRP A 124 -0.25 12.33 -9.52
CA TRP A 124 1.01 13.07 -9.60
C TRP A 124 1.62 13.31 -8.23
N ARG A 125 0.80 13.72 -7.24
CA ARG A 125 1.25 13.90 -5.86
C ARG A 125 1.76 12.59 -5.25
N ALA A 126 1.04 11.49 -5.45
CA ALA A 126 1.46 10.17 -4.96
C ALA A 126 2.78 9.73 -5.61
N TRP A 127 2.93 10.00 -6.90
CA TRP A 127 4.15 9.72 -7.66
C TRP A 127 5.33 10.53 -7.13
N SER A 128 5.17 11.83 -6.95
CA SER A 128 6.20 12.73 -6.40
C SER A 128 6.68 12.25 -5.04
N ILE A 129 5.76 12.00 -4.10
CA ILE A 129 6.13 11.51 -2.76
C ILE A 129 6.87 10.17 -2.86
N SER A 130 6.40 9.25 -3.71
CA SER A 130 7.09 7.97 -3.90
C SER A 130 8.49 8.12 -4.51
N SER A 131 8.72 9.14 -5.36
CA SER A 131 10.05 9.46 -5.89
C SER A 131 10.98 9.93 -4.77
N ASP A 132 10.50 10.80 -3.89
CA ASP A 132 11.26 11.27 -2.74
C ASP A 132 11.61 10.10 -1.80
N MET A 133 10.66 9.17 -1.60
CA MET A 133 10.87 7.95 -0.82
C MET A 133 11.95 7.04 -1.44
N LEU A 134 11.97 6.91 -2.77
CA LEU A 134 13.00 6.15 -3.51
C LEU A 134 14.37 6.80 -3.38
N GLN A 135 14.45 8.13 -3.55
CA GLN A 135 15.70 8.88 -3.42
C GLN A 135 16.28 8.79 -2.01
N GLN A 136 15.44 8.86 -0.98
CA GLN A 136 15.86 8.72 0.42
C GLN A 136 16.32 7.29 0.78
N GLY A 137 15.89 6.27 0.03
CA GLY A 137 16.23 4.88 0.30
C GLY A 137 15.51 4.28 1.51
N ALA A 138 15.67 2.98 1.74
CA ALA A 138 14.95 2.28 2.82
C ALA A 138 15.39 2.76 4.21
N LYS A 139 14.43 3.07 5.10
CA LYS A 139 14.71 3.49 6.50
C LYS A 139 14.53 2.31 7.45
N ILE A 140 15.44 1.35 7.35
CA ILE A 140 15.41 0.13 8.16
C ILE A 140 16.33 0.33 9.37
N PRO A 141 15.82 0.30 10.62
CA PRO A 141 16.67 0.38 11.80
C PRO A 141 17.58 -0.83 11.94
N THR A 142 18.75 -0.63 12.54
CA THR A 142 19.66 -1.70 12.95
C THR A 142 19.18 -2.31 14.27
N LEU A 143 19.34 -3.62 14.45
CA LEU A 143 19.18 -4.23 15.76
C LEU A 143 20.41 -3.84 16.60
N THR A 144 20.22 -3.02 17.63
CA THR A 144 21.23 -2.90 18.68
C THR A 144 21.23 -4.24 19.42
N PRO A 145 22.38 -4.95 19.52
CA PRO A 145 22.46 -6.12 20.37
C PRO A 145 22.05 -5.70 21.79
N LEU A 146 21.17 -6.46 22.43
CA LEU A 146 21.01 -6.34 23.87
C LEU A 146 22.38 -6.62 24.46
N ALA A 147 22.93 -5.70 25.26
CA ALA A 147 24.13 -5.96 26.02
C ALA A 147 23.92 -7.29 26.74
N SER A 148 24.78 -8.26 26.46
CA SER A 148 24.81 -9.51 27.21
C SER A 148 24.97 -9.10 28.67
N THR A 149 23.90 -9.28 29.43
CA THR A 149 24.00 -9.29 30.88
C THR A 149 24.75 -10.58 31.21
N GLU A 150 26.07 -10.48 31.19
CA GLU A 150 26.94 -11.47 31.82
C GLU A 150 26.54 -11.48 33.31
N ASN A 151 25.91 -12.58 33.71
CA ASN A 151 25.79 -13.00 35.10
C ASN A 151 26.71 -14.21 35.28
#